data_AF-A0A7Y1VTI1-F1
#
_entry.id   AF-A0A7Y1VTI1-F1
#
_cell.length_a   1.000
_cell.length_b   1.000
_cell.length_c   1.000
_cell.angle_alpha   90.00
_cell.angle_beta   90.00
_cell.angle_gamma   90.00
#
_symmetry.space_group_name_H-M   'P 1'
#
loop_
_entity.id
_entity.type
_entity.pdbx_description
1 polymer ?
#
loop_
_entity_poly.entity_id
_entity_poly.type
_entity_poly.pdbx_seq_one_letter_code
_entity_poly.pdbx_strand_id
1 'polypeptide(L)'
;MKYRVAFWLLPPFILLCSQPAHSQVQSFAEPQDLSQGTVSGISALDVADLNQDGLVDVVVLEGGAHSEGRFTLAWFEQSKSGKWLRHDFNIPVQFDDFIGSARCEDKDQDG
;
A
#
# COMPACT_ATOMS: atom_id res chain seq x y z
N MET A 1 -33.14 -4.63 -71.93
CA MET A 1 -31.89 -4.11 -71.33
C MET A 1 -32.18 -3.71 -69.89
N LYS A 2 -31.70 -4.46 -68.90
CA LYS A 2 -31.87 -4.15 -67.47
C LYS A 2 -30.50 -3.78 -66.90
N TYR A 3 -30.34 -2.54 -66.46
CA TYR A 3 -29.14 -2.06 -65.78
C TYR A 3 -29.13 -2.61 -64.35
N ARG A 4 -28.02 -3.25 -63.93
CA ARG A 4 -27.77 -3.61 -62.54
C ARG A 4 -26.83 -2.56 -61.96
N VAL A 5 -27.35 -1.74 -61.05
CA VAL A 5 -26.54 -0.83 -60.24
C VAL A 5 -25.92 -1.65 -59.11
N ALA A 6 -24.60 -1.79 -59.12
CA ALA A 6 -23.86 -2.40 -58.02
C ALA A 6 -23.66 -1.35 -56.92
N PHE A 7 -24.35 -1.51 -55.80
CA PHE A 7 -24.07 -0.77 -54.57
C PHE A 7 -22.83 -1.36 -53.91
N TRP A 8 -21.71 -0.64 -53.98
CA TRP A 8 -20.53 -0.95 -53.18
C TRP A 8 -20.75 -0.40 -51.77
N LEU A 9 -20.90 -1.29 -50.79
CA LEU A 9 -20.89 -0.94 -49.37
C LEU A 9 -19.45 -0.58 -48.97
N LEU A 10 -19.19 0.70 -48.72
CA LEU A 10 -17.99 1.15 -48.02
C LEU A 10 -18.05 0.69 -46.55
N PRO A 11 -16.94 0.23 -45.95
CA PRO A 11 -16.92 -0.14 -44.54
C PRO A 11 -17.07 1.10 -43.64
N PRO A 12 -17.68 0.97 -42.45
CA PRO A 12 -17.88 2.09 -41.55
C PRO A 12 -16.52 2.55 -41.00
N PHE A 13 -16.27 3.84 -41.19
CA PHE A 13 -15.15 4.58 -40.63
C PHE A 13 -15.23 4.50 -39.10
N ILE A 14 -14.32 3.74 -38.46
CA ILE A 14 -14.21 3.72 -37.01
C ILE A 14 -13.63 5.07 -36.57
N LEU A 15 -14.49 5.92 -36.02
CA LEU A 15 -14.08 7.10 -35.27
C LEU A 15 -13.42 6.63 -33.97
N LEU A 16 -12.10 6.54 -33.98
CA LEU A 16 -11.30 6.54 -32.75
C LEU A 16 -11.43 7.93 -32.12
N CYS A 17 -12.40 8.10 -31.23
CA CYS A 17 -12.36 9.17 -30.24
C CYS A 17 -11.19 8.89 -29.31
N SER A 18 -10.04 9.52 -29.58
CA SER A 18 -8.96 9.61 -28.59
C SER A 18 -9.50 10.42 -27.41
N GLN A 19 -9.88 9.76 -26.32
CA GLN A 19 -10.12 10.47 -25.08
C GLN A 19 -8.79 11.11 -24.67
N PRO A 20 -8.73 12.43 -24.42
CA PRO A 20 -7.54 13.02 -23.85
C PRO A 20 -7.30 12.31 -22.51
N ALA A 21 -6.14 11.67 -22.36
CA ALA A 21 -5.69 11.13 -21.10
C ALA A 21 -5.67 12.29 -20.10
N HIS A 22 -6.73 12.40 -19.30
CA HIS A 22 -6.82 13.42 -18.27
C HIS A 22 -5.70 13.13 -17.27
N SER A 23 -4.75 14.06 -17.15
CA SER A 23 -3.90 14.14 -15.97
C SER A 23 -4.81 14.54 -14.81
N GLN A 24 -5.36 13.53 -14.13
CA GLN A 24 -6.19 13.77 -12.96
C GLN A 24 -5.25 14.10 -11.80
N VAL A 25 -5.32 15.33 -11.29
CA VAL A 25 -4.60 15.71 -10.07
C VAL A 25 -5.16 14.85 -8.94
N GLN A 26 -4.32 13.98 -8.39
CA GLN A 26 -4.66 13.22 -7.18
C GLN A 26 -4.52 14.12 -5.97
N SER A 27 -5.60 14.26 -5.20
CA SER A 27 -5.56 14.86 -3.87
C SER A 27 -5.30 13.78 -2.84
N PHE A 28 -4.37 14.02 -1.91
CA PHE A 28 -4.11 13.16 -0.78
C PHE A 28 -4.86 13.67 0.47
N ALA A 29 -5.17 12.76 1.39
CA ALA A 29 -5.63 13.14 2.71
C ALA A 29 -4.50 13.83 3.50
N GLU A 30 -4.86 14.53 4.57
CA GLU A 30 -3.88 15.07 5.51
C GLU A 30 -3.05 13.93 6.14
N PRO A 31 -1.73 14.11 6.34
CA PRO A 31 -0.90 13.11 7.01
C PRO A 31 -1.41 12.79 8.41
N GLN A 32 -1.36 11.51 8.79
CA GLN A 32 -1.71 11.03 10.11
C GLN A 32 -0.49 10.42 10.80
N ASP A 33 -0.25 10.77 12.06
CA ASP A 33 0.70 10.06 12.91
C ASP A 33 0.01 8.84 13.54
N LEU A 34 0.34 7.66 13.02
CA LEU A 34 -0.22 6.39 13.49
C LEU A 34 0.32 6.02 14.88
N SER A 35 1.56 6.41 15.15
CA SER A 35 2.30 6.01 16.34
C SER A 35 2.08 6.92 17.54
N GLN A 36 1.52 8.11 17.32
CA GLN A 36 1.42 9.17 18.33
C GLN A 36 2.78 9.47 18.98
N GLY A 37 3.85 9.48 18.18
CA GLY A 37 5.23 9.69 18.61
C GLY A 37 5.88 8.53 19.36
N THR A 38 5.27 7.35 19.42
CA THR A 38 5.82 6.19 20.16
C THR A 38 6.88 5.40 19.38
N VAL A 39 7.11 5.74 18.11
CA VAL A 39 8.24 5.24 17.31
C VAL A 39 8.94 6.40 16.62
N SER A 40 10.23 6.25 16.36
CA SER A 40 11.07 7.25 15.72
C SER A 40 12.20 6.58 14.95
N GLY A 41 12.69 7.20 13.87
CA GLY A 41 13.82 6.64 13.13
C GLY A 41 13.50 5.31 12.45
N ILE A 42 12.30 5.20 11.86
CA ILE A 42 11.87 4.04 11.09
C ILE A 42 12.86 3.79 9.95
N SER A 43 13.46 2.60 9.93
CA SER A 43 14.42 2.18 8.90
C SER A 43 13.77 1.34 7.81
N ALA A 44 12.70 0.62 8.14
CA ALA A 44 11.91 -0.16 7.21
C ALA A 44 10.44 -0.22 7.65
N LEU A 45 9.53 -0.38 6.68
CA LEU A 45 8.12 -0.63 6.91
C LEU A 45 7.57 -1.56 5.83
N ASP A 46 6.44 -2.20 6.13
CA ASP A 46 5.58 -2.82 5.13
C ASP A 46 4.11 -2.76 5.57
N VAL A 47 3.19 -3.09 4.66
CA VAL A 47 1.74 -3.04 4.90
C VAL A 47 1.07 -4.34 4.48
N ALA A 48 0.11 -4.80 5.28
CA ALA A 48 -0.71 -5.98 5.00
C ALA A 48 -1.97 -5.95 5.87
N ASP A 49 -3.00 -6.71 5.50
CA ASP A 49 -4.11 -7.02 6.40
C ASP A 49 -3.68 -8.21 7.27
N LEU A 50 -3.22 -7.95 8.50
CA LEU A 50 -2.60 -8.99 9.35
C LEU A 50 -3.61 -9.74 10.21
N ASN A 51 -4.84 -9.25 10.33
CA ASN A 51 -5.90 -9.83 11.14
C ASN A 51 -7.14 -10.25 10.32
N GLN A 52 -7.07 -10.16 8.99
CA GLN A 52 -8.13 -10.47 8.02
C GLN A 52 -9.41 -9.67 8.20
N ASP A 53 -9.34 -8.44 8.71
CA ASP A 53 -10.53 -7.63 8.94
C ASP A 53 -10.93 -6.78 7.70
N GLY A 54 -10.11 -6.83 6.65
CA GLY A 54 -10.28 -6.09 5.40
C GLY A 54 -9.68 -4.69 5.42
N LEU A 55 -8.99 -4.29 6.49
CA LEU A 55 -8.27 -3.02 6.62
C LEU A 55 -6.76 -3.25 6.47
N VAL A 56 -6.06 -2.20 6.03
CA VAL A 56 -4.60 -2.29 5.83
C VAL A 56 -3.92 -1.88 7.11
N ASP A 57 -3.10 -2.78 7.64
CA ASP A 57 -2.24 -2.51 8.77
C ASP A 57 -0.84 -2.05 8.34
N VAL A 58 -0.10 -1.50 9.29
CA VAL A 58 1.28 -1.04 9.07
C VAL A 58 2.22 -1.72 10.04
N VAL A 59 3.28 -2.34 9.53
CA VAL A 59 4.38 -2.88 10.34
C VAL A 59 5.59 -1.98 10.15
N VAL A 60 6.20 -1.57 11.26
CA VAL A 60 7.40 -0.73 11.25
C VAL A 60 8.53 -1.39 12.01
N LEU A 61 9.75 -1.12 11.54
CA LEU A 61 10.98 -1.42 12.24
C LEU A 61 11.68 -0.09 12.53
N GLU A 62 11.90 0.18 13.82
CA GLU A 62 12.79 1.25 14.27
C GLU A 62 14.04 0.67 14.91
N GLY A 63 15.16 1.41 14.82
CA GLY A 63 16.45 0.90 15.27
C GLY A 63 17.53 1.97 15.38
N GLY A 64 18.53 1.68 16.20
CA GLY A 64 19.81 2.38 16.22
C GLY A 64 19.75 3.81 16.74
N ALA A 65 20.69 4.65 16.28
CA ALA A 65 20.86 6.01 16.76
C ALA A 65 19.65 6.93 16.52
N HIS A 66 18.81 6.61 15.54
CA HIS A 66 17.60 7.38 15.20
C HIS A 66 16.40 7.07 16.09
N SER A 67 16.50 6.05 16.97
CA SER A 67 15.51 5.73 18.00
C SER A 67 16.14 5.64 19.40
N GLU A 68 17.14 6.47 19.68
CA GLU A 68 17.81 6.52 21.00
C GLU A 68 18.36 5.15 21.46
N GLY A 69 18.74 4.29 20.50
CA GLY A 69 19.24 2.94 20.76
C GLY A 69 18.15 1.88 20.96
N ARG A 70 16.87 2.22 20.84
CA ARG A 70 15.76 1.25 20.83
C ARG A 70 15.75 0.46 19.53
N PHE A 71 15.27 -0.77 19.63
CA PHE A 71 14.91 -1.59 18.48
C PHE A 71 13.51 -2.14 18.69
N THR A 72 12.60 -1.82 17.78
CA THR A 72 11.19 -2.19 17.91
C THR A 72 10.69 -2.71 16.56
N LEU A 73 10.03 -3.87 16.58
CA LEU A 73 9.09 -4.29 15.55
C LEU A 73 7.69 -4.05 16.11
N ALA A 74 6.97 -3.11 15.52
CA ALA A 74 5.61 -2.75 15.95
C ALA A 74 4.63 -2.93 14.80
N TRP A 75 3.45 -3.48 15.12
CA TRP A 75 2.30 -3.54 14.23
C TRP A 75 1.27 -2.51 14.68
N PHE A 76 0.84 -1.66 13.75
CA PHE A 76 -0.26 -0.73 13.91
C PHE A 76 -1.48 -1.27 13.16
N GLU A 77 -2.43 -1.81 13.91
CA GLU A 77 -3.71 -2.32 13.42
C GLU A 77 -4.67 -1.16 13.16
N GLN A 78 -5.24 -1.10 11.96
CA GLN A 78 -6.28 -0.13 11.67
C GLN A 78 -7.63 -0.64 12.18
N SER A 79 -8.33 0.17 12.98
CA SER A 79 -9.72 -0.14 13.35
C SER A 79 -10.72 0.48 12.37
N LYS A 80 -11.92 -0.12 12.29
CA LYS A 80 -13.09 0.41 11.55
C LYS A 80 -13.50 1.83 11.96
N SER A 81 -13.06 2.29 13.14
CA SER A 81 -13.30 3.64 13.64
C SER A 81 -12.26 4.68 13.16
N GLY A 82 -11.23 4.25 12.41
CA GLY A 82 -10.10 5.08 11.99
C GLY A 82 -9.01 5.28 13.05
N LYS A 83 -9.13 4.61 14.20
CA LYS A 83 -8.09 4.55 15.24
C LYS A 83 -7.07 3.46 14.91
N TRP A 84 -5.85 3.65 15.39
CA TRP A 84 -4.74 2.70 15.24
C TRP A 84 -4.40 2.08 16.60
N LEU A 85 -4.33 0.74 16.65
CA LEU A 85 -3.93 0.00 17.83
C LEU A 85 -2.52 -0.55 17.64
N ARG A 86 -1.63 -0.31 18.61
CA ARG A 86 -0.26 -0.82 18.58
C ARG A 86 -0.20 -2.21 19.21
N HIS A 87 0.43 -3.14 18.51
CA HIS A 87 0.86 -4.44 18.99
C HIS A 87 2.38 -4.50 18.96
N ASP A 88 2.98 -4.86 20.09
CA ASP A 88 4.43 -5.04 20.20
C ASP A 88 4.78 -6.50 19.93
N PHE A 89 5.71 -6.73 19.00
CA PHE A 89 6.34 -8.04 18.89
C PHE A 89 7.46 -8.15 19.92
N ASN A 90 7.37 -9.17 20.77
CA ASN A 90 8.47 -9.47 21.68
C ASN A 90 9.63 -10.08 20.90
N ILE A 91 10.70 -9.32 20.70
CA ILE A 91 11.89 -9.78 20.01
C ILE A 91 12.97 -10.05 21.05
N PRO A 92 13.23 -11.32 21.39
CA PRO A 92 14.13 -11.67 22.50
C PRO A 92 15.62 -11.55 22.11
N VAL A 93 15.92 -11.11 20.88
CA VAL A 93 17.27 -11.01 20.34
C VAL A 93 17.57 -9.57 19.96
N GLN A 94 18.82 -9.16 20.18
CA GLN A 94 19.28 -7.87 19.71
C GLN A 94 19.40 -7.89 18.18
N PHE A 95 18.88 -6.86 17.52
CA PHE A 95 19.07 -6.65 16.09
C PHE A 95 20.43 -6.03 15.80
N ASP A 96 20.90 -6.22 14.57
CA ASP A 96 22.02 -5.47 14.03
C ASP A 96 21.60 -4.02 13.74
N ASP A 97 22.57 -3.10 13.66
CA ASP A 97 22.31 -1.65 13.65
C ASP A 97 21.51 -1.17 12.42
N PHE A 98 21.43 -1.97 11.35
CA PHE A 98 20.66 -1.67 10.14
C PHE A 98 19.87 -2.88 9.63
N ILE A 99 18.55 -2.74 9.63
CA ILE A 99 17.64 -3.65 8.92
C ILE A 99 17.26 -2.99 7.60
N GLY A 100 17.64 -3.60 6.47
CA GLY A 100 17.54 -2.98 5.15
C GLY A 100 16.15 -3.04 4.49
N SER A 101 15.31 -4.00 4.88
CA SER A 101 13.98 -4.17 4.28
C SER A 101 13.05 -4.96 5.21
N ALA A 102 11.76 -4.67 5.14
CA ALA A 102 10.69 -5.43 5.77
C ALA A 102 9.74 -5.99 4.70
N ARG A 103 9.18 -7.18 4.96
CA ARG A 103 8.14 -7.81 4.13
C ARG A 103 7.12 -8.51 5.01
N CYS A 104 5.84 -8.17 4.83
CA CYS A 104 4.69 -8.87 5.39
C CYS A 104 4.23 -9.94 4.38
N GLU A 105 4.25 -11.20 4.80
CA GLU A 105 3.85 -12.33 3.98
C GLU A 105 3.18 -13.38 4.88
N ASP A 106 2.04 -13.89 4.43
CA ASP A 106 1.44 -15.11 4.96
C ASP A 106 2.23 -16.32 4.43
N LYS A 107 3.13 -16.86 5.25
CA LYS A 107 4.08 -17.91 4.84
C LYS A 107 3.56 -19.31 5.08
N ASP A 108 2.71 -19.48 6.08
CA ASP A 108 2.10 -20.74 6.49
C ASP A 108 0.70 -20.96 5.94
N GLN A 109 0.13 -19.96 5.26
CA GLN A 109 -1.16 -20.05 4.55
C GLN A 109 -2.35 -20.33 5.49
N ASP A 110 -2.26 -19.90 6.74
CA ASP A 110 -3.38 -19.88 7.67
C ASP A 110 -4.09 -18.51 7.69
N GLY A 111 -3.37 -17.49 7.22
CA GLY A 111 -3.77 -16.09 7.14
C GLY A 111 -4.05 -15.46 8.49
#